data_AF-A0A8W8KB93-F1
#
_entry.id   AF-A0A8W8KB93-F1
#
_cell.length_a   1.000
_cell.length_b   1.000
_cell.length_c   1.000
_cell.angle_alpha   90.00
_cell.angle_beta   90.00
_cell.angle_gamma   90.00
#
_symmetry.space_group_name_H-M   'P 1'
#
loop_
_entity.id
_entity.type
_entity.pdbx_description
1 polymer ?
#
loop_
_entity_poly.entity_id
_entity_poly.type
_entity_poly.pdbx_seq_one_letter_code
_entity_poly.pdbx_strand_id
1 'polypeptide(L)' 'QKIADKFRCKYIETSVVLNHNIDELLVGVVRKVIQRREGGKKQTTTEDYKSSKSPSFTRRMLNKLKKFGQSKDKSTNLYD' A
#
# COMPACT_ATOMS: atom_id res chain seq x y z
N GLN A 1 3.98 24.51 0.60
CA GLN A 1 3.41 23.21 1.03
C GLN A 1 1.90 23.37 1.13
N LYS A 2 1.08 22.48 0.53
CA LYS A 2 -0.38 22.61 0.58
C LYS A 2 -0.89 22.21 1.97
N ILE A 3 -1.93 22.86 2.49
CA ILE A 3 -2.47 22.63 3.85
C ILE A 3 -2.93 21.16 4.00
N ALA A 4 -3.61 20.63 3.00
CA ALA A 4 -4.09 19.25 3.01
C ALA A 4 -2.97 18.21 3.15
N ASP A 5 -1.84 18.43 2.47
CA ASP A 5 -0.66 17.55 2.56
C ASP A 5 -0.08 17.55 3.98
N LYS A 6 -0.06 18.72 4.64
CA LYS A 6 0.42 18.87 6.03
C LYS A 6 -0.40 18.01 7.00
N PHE A 7 -1.72 17.93 6.79
CA PHE A 7 -2.62 17.16 7.63
C PHE A 7 -2.94 15.76 7.10
N ARG A 8 -2.30 15.36 5.98
CA ARG A 8 -2.53 14.07 5.31
C ARG A 8 -4.01 13.80 5.05
N CYS A 9 -4.77 14.86 4.74
CA CYS A 9 -6.18 14.78 4.41
C CYS A 9 -6.39 14.94 2.91
N LYS A 10 -7.53 14.42 2.43
CA LYS A 10 -7.95 14.64 1.05
C LYS A 10 -8.56 16.04 0.94
N TYR A 11 -8.32 16.70 -0.19
CA TYR A 11 -8.89 17.98 -0.54
C TYR A 11 -9.60 17.87 -1.89
N ILE A 12 -10.75 18.52 -2.01
CA ILE A 12 -11.51 18.64 -3.24
C ILE A 12 -12.11 20.05 -3.29
N GLU A 13 -12.01 20.69 -4.45
CA GLU A 13 -12.67 21.96 -4.72
C GLU A 13 -14.03 21.68 -5.36
N THR A 14 -15.08 22.34 -4.88
CA THR A 14 -16.45 22.13 -5.35
C THR A 14 -17.14 23.46 -5.62
N SER A 15 -18.10 23.44 -6.54
CA SER A 15 -19.01 24.57 -6.78
C SER A 15 -20.43 24.05 -6.92
N VAL A 16 -21.30 24.45 -5.99
CA VAL A 16 -22.71 24.01 -5.99
C VAL A 16 -23.46 24.60 -7.19
N VAL A 17 -23.20 25.87 -7.51
CA VAL A 17 -23.86 26.57 -8.63
C VAL A 17 -23.51 25.92 -9.97
N LEU A 18 -22.28 25.44 -10.13
CA LEU A 18 -21.81 24.79 -11.35
C LEU A 18 -21.99 23.26 -11.32
N ASN A 19 -22.57 22.71 -10.25
CA ASN A 19 -22.61 21.28 -9.99
C ASN A 19 -21.25 20.58 -10.15
N HIS A 20 -20.16 21.25 -9.77
CA HIS A 20 -18.79 20.78 -9.95
C HIS A 20 -18.33 19.95 -8.76
N ASN A 21 -17.85 18.73 -9.02
CA ASN A 21 -17.26 17.79 -8.07
C ASN A 21 -18.14 17.39 -6.86
N ILE A 22 -19.45 17.63 -6.95
CA ILE A 22 -20.41 17.28 -5.89
C ILE A 22 -20.51 15.76 -5.74
N ASP A 23 -20.65 15.04 -6.85
CA ASP A 23 -20.73 13.58 -6.85
C ASP A 23 -19.45 12.94 -6.31
N GLU A 24 -18.29 13.43 -6.72
CA GLU A 24 -16.99 12.94 -6.25
C GLU A 24 -16.80 13.14 -4.75
N LEU A 25 -17.25 14.28 -4.21
CA LEU A 25 -17.26 14.54 -2.77
C LEU A 25 -18.14 13.52 -2.03
N LEU A 26 -19.38 13.32 -2.50
CA LEU A 26 -20.35 12.42 -1.86
C LEU A 26 -19.88 10.96 -1.90
N VAL A 27 -19.44 10.50 -3.07
CA VAL A 27 -18.85 9.17 -3.25
C VAL A 27 -17.62 9.00 -2.36
N GLY A 28 -16.75 10.01 -2.28
CA GLY A 28 -15.56 10.00 -1.43
C GLY A 28 -15.88 9.85 0.05
N VAL A 29 -16.89 10.59 0.55
CA VAL A 29 -17.34 10.51 1.94
C VAL A 29 -17.93 9.13 2.26
N VAL A 30 -18.85 8.64 1.42
CA VAL A 30 -19.50 7.33 1.61
C VAL A 30 -18.46 6.22 1.63
N ARG A 31 -17.53 6.19 0.67
CA ARG A 31 -16.43 5.22 0.64
C ARG A 31 -15.60 5.26 1.91
N LYS A 32 -15.35 6.44 2.48
CA LYS A 32 -14.57 6.57 3.71
C LYS A 32 -15.32 6.05 4.93
N VAL A 33 -16.62 6.30 5.03
CA VAL A 33 -17.48 5.78 6.10
C VAL A 33 -17.51 4.25 6.06
N ILE A 34 -17.73 3.66 4.89
CA ILE A 34 -17.73 2.20 4.69
C ILE A 34 -16.37 1.61 5.10
N GLN A 35 -15.27 2.18 4.61
CA GLN A 35 -13.91 1.72 4.96
C GLN A 35 -13.65 1.71 6.48
N ARG A 36 -14.17 2.72 7.21
CA ARG A 36 -14.03 2.78 8.67
C ARG A 36 -14.85 1.70 9.38
N ARG A 37 -16.03 1.37 8.84
CA ARG A 37 -16.91 0.33 9.41
C ARG A 37 -16.38 -1.09 9.17
N GLU A 38 -15.76 -1.34 8.03
CA GLU A 38 -15.25 -2.68 7.64
C GLU A 38 -13.89 -3.05 8.26
N GLY A 39 -13.44 -2.37 9.31
CA GLY A 39 -12.20 -2.74 10.02
C GLY A 39 -10.92 -2.41 9.25
N GLY A 40 -10.94 -1.41 8.35
CA GLY A 40 -9.72 -0.80 7.85
C GLY A 40 -8.79 -1.73 7.06
N LYS A 41 -9.34 -2.58 6.16
CA LYS A 41 -8.52 -3.11 5.06
C LYS A 41 -7.99 -1.90 4.28
N LYS A 42 -6.69 -1.63 4.42
CA LYS A 42 -5.99 -0.53 3.75
C LYS A 42 -6.10 -0.76 2.25
N GLN A 43 -7.15 -0.25 1.63
CA GLN A 43 -7.08 0.06 0.21
C GLN A 43 -6.07 1.19 0.10
N THR A 44 -4.85 0.85 -0.30
CA THR A 44 -3.92 1.77 -0.92
C THR A 44 -4.63 2.29 -2.16
N THR A 45 -5.34 3.41 -2.01
CA THR A 45 -5.91 4.10 -3.15
C THR A 45 -4.74 4.47 -4.04
N THR A 46 -4.82 4.04 -5.30
CA THR A 46 -3.82 4.13 -6.37
C THR A 46 -3.50 5.57 -6.82
N GLU A 47 -3.52 6.53 -5.88
CA GLU A 47 -3.10 7.92 -6.05
C GLU A 47 -1.73 8.18 -5.39
N ASP A 48 -1.13 7.18 -4.73
CA ASP A 48 0.26 7.20 -4.24
C ASP A 48 1.29 7.05 -5.39
N TYR A 49 1.01 7.60 -6.58
CA TYR A 49 1.93 7.59 -7.71
C TYR A 49 2.89 8.80 -7.66
N LYS A 50 3.80 8.77 -6.69
CA LYS A 50 5.17 9.29 -6.88
C LYS A 50 6.18 8.27 -6.36
N SER A 51 6.53 7.35 -7.28
CA SER A 51 7.87 6.79 -7.50
C SER A 51 8.81 6.72 -6.29
N SER A 52 8.84 5.55 -5.67
CA SER A 52 10.10 4.95 -5.21
C SER A 52 10.11 3.50 -5.70
N LYS A 53 10.55 3.32 -6.95
CA LYS A 53 10.89 2.01 -7.48
C LYS A 53 12.08 1.49 -6.67
N SER A 54 11.82 0.70 -5.64
CA SER A 54 12.85 -0.16 -5.06
C SER A 54 13.42 -1.02 -6.20
N PRO A 55 14.73 -0.93 -6.50
CA PRO A 55 15.29 -1.62 -7.65
C PRO A 55 15.19 -3.13 -7.41
N SER A 56 14.54 -3.81 -8.35
CA SER A 56 14.36 -5.28 -8.45
C SER A 56 15.63 -6.10 -8.14
N PHE A 57 16.81 -5.47 -8.25
CA PHE A 57 18.10 -6.05 -7.88
C PHE A 57 18.18 -6.55 -6.42
N THR A 58 17.64 -5.81 -5.45
CA THR A 58 17.77 -6.18 -4.02
C THR A 58 17.01 -7.46 -3.68
N ARG A 59 15.84 -7.69 -4.30
CA ARG A 59 15.06 -8.93 -4.12
C ARG A 59 15.78 -10.15 -4.71
N ARG A 60 16.46 -9.99 -5.85
CA ARG A 60 17.19 -11.10 -6.50
C ARG A 60 18.43 -11.51 -5.70
N MET A 61 19.08 -10.56 -5.02
CA MET A 61 20.22 -10.85 -4.13
C MET A 61 19.78 -11.53 -2.82
N LEU A 62 18.70 -11.05 -2.19
CA LEU A 62 18.10 -11.69 -1.01
C LEU A 62 17.69 -13.14 -1.26
N ASN A 63 17.12 -13.44 -2.43
CA ASN A 63 16.73 -14.80 -2.81
C ASN A 63 17.94 -15.73 -3.03
N LYS A 64 19.10 -15.20 -3.45
CA LYS A 64 20.34 -15.99 -3.55
C LYS A 64 20.95 -16.28 -2.18
N LEU A 65 20.91 -15.31 -1.25
CA LEU A 65 21.45 -15.49 0.09
C LEU A 65 20.68 -16.56 0.89
N LYS A 66 19.35 -16.62 0.75
CA LYS A 66 18.53 -17.69 1.35
C LYS A 66 18.85 -19.09 0.84
N LYS A 67 19.38 -19.21 -0.40
CA LYS A 67 19.80 -20.51 -0.96
C LYS A 67 21.18 -20.95 -0.51
N PHE A 68 22.04 -20.03 -0.06
CA PHE A 68 23.40 -20.33 0.38
C PHE A 68 23.48 -20.88 1.82
N GLY A 69 22.38 -20.87 2.58
CA GLY A 69 22.32 -21.29 3.99
C GLY A 69 21.77 -22.70 4.26
N GLN A 70 21.42 -23.49 3.24
CA GLN A 70 21.03 -24.89 3.43
C GLN A 70 22.20 -25.82 3.07
N SER A 71 23.21 -25.85 3.94
CA SER A 71 24.17 -26.95 3.96
C SER A 71 23.45 -28.19 4.50
N LYS A 72 23.47 -29.28 3.72
CA LYS A 72 22.99 -30.59 4.14
C LYS A 72 23.97 -31.20 5.12
N ASP A 73 23.59 -31.29 6.40
CA ASP A 73 24.11 -32.36 7.23
C ASP A 73 23.11 -33.52 7.19
N LYS A 74 23.48 -34.58 6.46
CA LYS A 74 22.81 -35.87 6.53
C LYS A 74 23.37 -36.60 7.75
N SER A 75 22.72 -36.48 8.90
CA SER A 75 22.90 -37.42 9.99
C SER A 75 22.26 -38.75 9.58
N THR A 76 23.09 -39.77 9.34
CA THR A 76 22.65 -41.16 9.28
C THR A 76 22.16 -41.55 10.66
N ASN A 77 20.87 -41.85 10.80
CA ASN A 77 20.32 -42.34 12.06
C ASN A 77 20.84 -43.74 12.36
N LEU A 78 21.20 -43.88 13.62
CA LEU A 78 21.86 -44.97 14.32
C LEU A 78 20.87 -46.10 14.65
N TYR A 79 20.41 -46.85 13.65
CA TYR A 79 19.80 -48.17 13.84
C TYR A 79 20.22 -49.05 12.65
N ASP A 80 21.41 -49.63 12.80
CA ASP A 80 21.80 -50.94 12.25
C ASP A 80 21.51 -51.99 13.33
#